data_AF-A0A5A8A4N3-F1
#
_entry.id   AF-A0A5A8A4N3-F1
#
_cell.length_a   1.000
_cell.length_b   1.000
_cell.length_c   1.000
_cell.angle_alpha   90.00
_cell.angle_beta   90.00
_cell.angle_gamma   90.00
#
_symmetry.space_group_name_H-M   'P 1'
#
loop_
_entity.id
_entity.type
_entity.pdbx_description
1 polymer ?
#
loop_
_entity_poly.entity_id
_entity_poly.type
_entity_poly.pdbx_seq_one_letter_code
_entity_poly.pdbx_strand_id
1 'polypeptide(L)'
;MRLKPIVLAVATAVVLTLPAAAQQTKRGNETLKKYCTGDYLTYCGNLAPDDPATDACFQKNWKKLSENCRRAIDAYEAEQEQNAPGKNRQGSQGARERRG
;
A
#
# COMPACT_ATOMS: atom_id res chain seq x y z
N MET A 1 -16.69 0.85 64.96
CA MET A 1 -17.52 -0.11 64.20
C MET A 1 -16.86 -0.38 62.86
N ARG A 2 -16.52 -1.63 62.56
CA ARG A 2 -15.96 -2.05 61.27
C ARG A 2 -17.09 -2.50 60.36
N LEU A 3 -17.31 -1.80 59.26
CA LEU A 3 -18.06 -2.34 58.12
C LEU A 3 -17.23 -2.15 56.85
N LYS A 4 -16.78 -3.27 56.30
CA LYS A 4 -16.35 -3.40 54.90
C LYS A 4 -17.57 -3.88 54.11
N PRO A 5 -17.88 -3.28 52.96
CA PRO A 5 -18.48 -4.02 51.87
C PRO A 5 -17.49 -4.10 50.70
N ILE A 6 -17.15 -5.33 50.39
CA ILE A 6 -16.60 -5.79 49.12
C ILE A 6 -17.54 -5.29 48.02
N VAL A 7 -17.06 -4.45 47.11
CA VAL A 7 -17.78 -4.14 45.87
C VAL A 7 -16.86 -4.44 44.69
N LEU A 8 -17.23 -5.55 44.05
CA LEU A 8 -17.09 -5.95 42.66
C LEU A 8 -16.06 -5.23 41.78
N ALA A 9 -15.17 -6.07 41.24
CA ALA A 9 -14.43 -5.85 40.03
C ALA A 9 -15.31 -5.31 38.88
N VAL A 10 -14.87 -4.22 38.26
CA VAL A 10 -15.17 -3.93 36.86
C VAL A 10 -13.85 -3.56 36.20
N ALA A 11 -13.12 -4.59 35.77
CA ALA A 11 -11.99 -4.41 34.86
C ALA A 11 -12.57 -4.13 33.47
N THR A 12 -12.74 -2.86 33.13
CA THR A 12 -13.04 -2.44 31.75
C THR A 12 -11.78 -2.61 30.91
N ALA A 13 -11.56 -3.83 30.40
CA ALA A 13 -10.59 -4.07 29.34
C ALA A 13 -11.12 -3.41 28.06
N VAL A 14 -10.68 -2.18 27.79
CA VAL A 14 -10.88 -1.52 26.49
C VAL A 14 -10.03 -2.26 25.48
N VAL A 15 -10.66 -3.15 24.71
CA VAL A 15 -10.03 -3.83 23.58
C VAL A 15 -9.88 -2.81 22.46
N LEU A 16 -8.68 -2.25 22.31
CA LEU A 16 -8.32 -1.39 21.18
C LEU A 16 -8.24 -2.27 19.92
N THR A 17 -9.31 -2.30 19.13
CA THR A 17 -9.28 -2.88 17.79
C THR A 17 -8.50 -1.95 16.87
N LEU A 18 -7.22 -2.24 16.62
CA LEU A 18 -6.47 -1.56 15.56
C LEU A 18 -7.03 -2.01 14.20
N PRO A 19 -7.38 -1.09 13.29
CA PRO A 19 -7.67 -1.46 11.92
C PRO A 19 -6.36 -1.93 11.28
N ALA A 20 -6.34 -3.18 10.82
CA ALA A 20 -5.31 -3.63 9.90
C ALA A 20 -5.46 -2.79 8.63
N ALA A 21 -4.59 -1.80 8.46
CA ALA A 21 -4.53 -1.01 7.24
C ALA A 21 -4.16 -1.96 6.10
N ALA A 22 -5.18 -2.43 5.37
CA ALA A 22 -4.97 -2.98 4.05
C ALA A 22 -4.39 -1.83 3.22
N GLN A 23 -3.06 -1.81 3.10
CA GLN A 23 -2.34 -0.90 2.23
C GLN A 23 -2.96 -1.08 0.85
N GLN A 24 -3.74 -0.10 0.41
CA GLN A 24 -4.35 -0.13 -0.89
C GLN A 24 -3.23 0.11 -1.90
N THR A 25 -2.55 -0.97 -2.29
CA THR A 25 -1.47 -0.93 -3.26
C THR A 25 -2.07 -0.40 -4.56
N LYS A 26 -1.80 0.85 -4.92
CA LYS A 26 -2.25 1.45 -6.19
C LYS A 26 -1.41 0.91 -7.34
N ARG A 27 -1.33 -0.41 -7.47
CA ARG A 27 -0.37 -1.06 -8.36
C ARG A 27 -0.83 -1.10 -9.80
N GLY A 28 -2.13 -1.03 -10.05
CA GLY A 28 -2.67 -0.64 -11.35
C GLY A 28 -2.53 0.85 -11.66
N ASN A 29 -1.47 1.53 -11.17
CA ASN A 29 -1.24 2.92 -11.56
C ASN A 29 -1.01 2.99 -13.08
N GLU A 30 -1.37 4.13 -13.66
CA GLU A 30 -1.29 4.32 -15.11
C GLU A 30 0.14 4.12 -15.64
N THR A 31 1.14 4.44 -14.82
CA THR A 31 2.57 4.29 -15.14
C THR A 31 2.94 2.82 -15.38
N LEU A 32 2.64 1.93 -14.44
CA LEU A 32 2.89 0.49 -14.61
C LEU A 32 2.11 -0.07 -15.79
N LYS A 33 0.83 0.31 -15.96
CA LYS A 33 0.05 -0.12 -17.13
C LYS A 33 0.69 0.37 -18.43
N LYS A 34 1.18 1.61 -18.49
CA LYS A 34 1.80 2.19 -19.68
C LYS A 34 3.11 1.51 -20.05
N TYR A 35 3.98 1.24 -19.08
CA TYR A 35 5.34 0.76 -19.34
C TYR A 35 5.48 -0.77 -19.26
N CYS A 36 4.61 -1.46 -18.52
CA CYS A 36 4.72 -2.89 -18.29
C CYS A 36 3.69 -3.75 -19.03
N THR A 37 2.70 -3.21 -19.77
CA THR A 37 1.65 -4.05 -20.39
C THR A 37 2.20 -5.16 -21.28
N GLY A 38 3.21 -4.89 -22.12
CA GLY A 38 3.79 -5.91 -23.01
C GLY A 38 4.53 -7.01 -22.23
N ASP A 39 5.34 -6.63 -21.24
CA ASP A 39 6.06 -7.57 -20.37
C ASP A 39 5.09 -8.38 -19.50
N TYR A 40 4.06 -7.72 -18.98
CA TYR A 40 3.01 -8.32 -18.18
C TYR A 40 2.27 -9.40 -18.98
N LEU A 41 1.77 -9.09 -20.18
CA LEU A 41 1.06 -10.06 -21.01
C LEU A 41 1.96 -11.26 -21.38
N THR A 42 3.26 -11.03 -21.51
CA THR A 42 4.24 -12.06 -21.87
C THR A 42 4.58 -13.00 -20.71
N TYR A 43 4.76 -12.46 -19.50
CA TYR A 43 5.31 -13.21 -18.36
C TYR A 43 4.32 -13.44 -17.21
N CYS A 44 3.34 -12.55 -17.05
CA CYS A 44 2.47 -12.44 -15.87
C CYS A 44 0.97 -12.36 -16.20
N GLY A 45 0.57 -12.49 -17.47
CA GLY A 45 -0.79 -12.20 -17.94
C GLY A 45 -1.91 -13.09 -17.37
N ASN A 46 -1.54 -14.13 -16.61
CA ASN A 46 -2.46 -15.02 -15.92
C ASN A 46 -2.86 -14.52 -14.51
N LEU A 47 -2.29 -13.40 -14.06
CA LEU A 47 -2.62 -12.73 -12.82
C LEU A 47 -3.60 -11.58 -13.09
N ALA A 48 -4.07 -10.91 -12.04
CA ALA A 48 -4.72 -9.62 -12.20
C ALA A 48 -3.67 -8.49 -12.04
N PRO A 49 -3.73 -7.39 -12.81
CA PRO A 49 -2.73 -6.33 -12.76
C PRO A 49 -2.60 -5.68 -11.37
N ASP A 50 -3.70 -5.65 -10.61
CA ASP A 50 -3.78 -5.11 -9.26
C ASP A 50 -3.48 -6.17 -8.17
N ASP A 51 -3.20 -7.41 -8.56
CA ASP A 51 -2.95 -8.50 -7.62
C ASP A 51 -1.50 -8.47 -7.09
N PRO A 52 -1.29 -8.66 -5.77
CA PRO A 52 0.06 -8.69 -5.21
C PRO A 52 0.94 -9.84 -5.75
N ALA A 53 0.36 -10.93 -6.26
CA ALA A 53 1.15 -11.99 -6.91
C ALA A 53 1.86 -11.49 -8.18
N THR A 54 1.38 -10.39 -8.78
CA THR A 54 2.04 -9.74 -9.91
C THR A 54 3.43 -9.22 -9.52
N ASP A 55 3.68 -8.88 -8.24
CA ASP A 55 5.01 -8.45 -7.74
C ASP A 55 6.00 -9.59 -7.84
N ALA A 56 5.63 -10.73 -7.29
CA ALA A 56 6.43 -11.92 -7.32
C ALA A 56 6.72 -12.36 -8.76
N CYS A 57 5.74 -12.19 -9.66
CA CYS A 57 5.94 -12.49 -11.08
C CYS A 57 6.97 -11.57 -11.74
N PHE A 58 6.89 -10.26 -11.51
CA PHE A 58 7.88 -9.32 -12.05
C PHE A 58 9.28 -9.56 -11.46
N GLN A 59 9.40 -9.76 -10.15
CA GLN A 59 10.69 -10.06 -9.51
C GLN A 59 11.33 -11.34 -10.07
N LYS A 60 10.53 -12.41 -10.24
CA LYS A 60 11.00 -13.67 -10.84
C LYS A 60 11.49 -13.50 -12.28
N ASN A 61 10.85 -12.61 -13.04
CA ASN A 61 11.18 -12.36 -14.44
C ASN A 61 12.03 -11.10 -14.65
N TRP A 62 12.57 -10.49 -13.60
CA TRP A 62 13.19 -9.15 -13.64
C TRP A 62 14.17 -8.94 -14.78
N LYS A 63 15.06 -9.92 -14.99
CA LYS A 63 16.07 -9.88 -16.05
C LYS A 63 15.50 -9.97 -17.47
N LYS A 64 14.27 -10.47 -17.62
CA LYS A 64 13.56 -10.63 -18.89
C LYS A 64 12.64 -9.45 -19.22
N LEU A 65 12.25 -8.66 -18.22
CA LEU A 65 11.43 -7.48 -18.44
C LEU A 65 12.17 -6.45 -19.29
N SER A 66 11.44 -5.61 -20.01
CA SER A 66 12.01 -4.43 -20.64
C SER A 66 12.61 -3.46 -19.62
N GLU A 67 13.59 -2.67 -20.05
CA GLU A 67 14.20 -1.66 -19.18
C GLU A 67 13.18 -0.62 -18.71
N ASN A 68 12.25 -0.22 -19.59
CA ASN A 68 11.20 0.72 -19.26
C ASN A 68 10.29 0.19 -18.15
N CYS A 69 9.91 -1.10 -18.22
CA CYS A 69 9.09 -1.70 -17.17
C CYS A 69 9.83 -1.80 -15.84
N ARG A 70 11.10 -2.21 -15.82
CA ARG A 70 11.91 -2.24 -14.59
C ARG A 70 11.97 -0.87 -13.90
N ARG A 71 12.28 0.18 -14.67
CA ARG A 71 12.34 1.55 -14.14
C ARG A 71 11.01 2.04 -13.60
N ALA A 72 9.89 1.65 -14.23
CA ALA A 72 8.56 1.97 -13.75
C ALA A 72 8.23 1.24 -12.43
N ILE A 73 8.68 0.00 -12.26
CA ILE A 73 8.55 -0.75 -11.01
C ILE A 73 9.39 -0.09 -9.90
N ASP A 74 10.65 0.24 -10.17
CA ASP A 74 11.52 0.91 -9.19
C ASP A 74 10.92 2.24 -8.71
N ALA A 75 10.40 3.06 -9.64
CA ALA A 75 9.74 4.32 -9.32
C ALA A 75 8.47 4.11 -8.49
N TYR A 76 7.67 3.10 -8.85
CA TYR A 76 6.47 2.73 -8.10
C TYR A 76 6.80 2.30 -6.67
N GLU A 77 7.81 1.44 -6.47
CA GLU A 77 8.23 1.01 -5.13
C GLU A 77 8.72 2.20 -4.28
N ALA A 78 9.44 3.14 -4.88
CA ALA A 78 9.85 4.38 -4.22
C ALA A 78 8.65 5.27 -3.84
N GLU A 79 7.60 5.34 -4.66
CA GLU A 79 6.35 6.06 -4.36
C GLU A 79 5.51 5.37 -3.27
N GLN A 80 5.56 4.04 -3.20
CA GLN A 80 4.87 3.25 -2.18
C GLN A 80 5.46 3.46 -0.78
N GLU A 81 6.79 3.59 -0.69
CA GLU A 81 7.48 3.98 0.55
C GLU A 81 6.99 5.34 1.08
N GLN A 82 6.62 6.25 0.18
CA GLN A 82 6.10 7.59 0.53
C GLN A 82 4.62 7.59 0.93
N ASN A 83 3.84 6.57 0.53
CA ASN A 83 2.42 6.45 0.82
C ASN A 83 2.09 5.53 2.02
N ALA A 84 3.11 4.97 2.70
CA ALA A 84 2.91 4.16 3.89
C ALA A 84 2.32 4.99 5.06
N PRO A 85 1.24 4.54 5.72
CA PRO A 85 0.63 5.27 6.83
C PRO A 85 1.53 5.15 8.07
N GLY A 86 2.42 6.12 8.25
CA GLY A 86 3.31 6.17 9.40
C GLY A 86 4.38 7.26 9.35
N LYS A 87 4.66 7.86 8.18
CA LYS A 87 5.70 8.90 8.09
C LYS A 87 5.33 10.02 7.13
N ASN A 88 4.63 10.99 7.72
CA ASN A 88 4.52 12.38 7.31
C ASN A 88 3.64 12.70 6.07
N ARG A 89 2.60 13.49 6.34
CA ARG A 89 1.84 14.25 5.34
C ARG A 89 2.77 15.24 4.63
N GLN A 90 3.33 14.92 3.47
CA GLN A 90 3.83 15.99 2.59
C GLN A 90 4.01 15.48 1.15
N GLY A 91 2.98 15.70 0.34
CA GLY A 91 2.99 15.34 -1.07
C GLY A 91 1.79 15.94 -1.79
N SER A 92 1.76 17.28 -1.87
CA SER A 92 1.09 18.01 -2.97
C SER A 92 -0.42 17.73 -3.20
N GLN A 93 -1.25 18.00 -2.21
CA GLN A 93 -2.66 18.37 -2.42
C GLN A 93 -2.96 19.69 -1.70
N GLY A 94 -2.33 20.77 -2.17
CA GLY A 94 -2.42 22.08 -1.53
C GLY A 94 -2.03 23.25 -2.44
N ALA A 95 -2.30 23.17 -3.74
CA ALA A 95 -1.93 24.24 -4.67
C ALA A 95 -2.93 24.48 -5.81
N ARG A 96 -4.23 24.27 -5.59
CA ARG A 96 -5.24 24.73 -6.55
C ARG A 96 -6.56 25.20 -5.95
N GLU A 97 -6.51 25.69 -4.72
CA GLU A 97 -7.56 26.51 -4.13
C GLU A 97 -6.90 27.81 -3.70
N ARG A 98 -7.30 28.95 -4.27
CA ARG A 98 -6.78 30.34 -4.14
C ARG A 98 -5.87 30.84 -5.29
N ARG A 99 -6.48 31.29 -6.40
CA ARG A 99 -6.16 32.58 -7.04
C ARG A 99 -7.20 32.91 -8.13
N GLY A 100 -7.99 33.97 -7.91
CA GLY A 100 -8.92 34.56 -8.88
C GLY A 100 -10.26 34.91 -8.25
#